data_AF-A0A2N0PVV0-F1
#
_entry.id   AF-A0A2N0PVV0-F1
#
_cell.length_a   1.000
_cell.length_b   1.000
_cell.length_c   1.000
_cell.angle_alpha   90.00
_cell.angle_beta   90.00
_cell.angle_gamma   90.00
#
_symmetry.space_group_name_H-M   'P 1'
#
loop_
_entity.id
_entity.type
_entity.pdbx_description
1 polymer ?
#
loop_
_entity_poly.entity_id
_entity_poly.type
_entity_poly.pdbx_seq_one_letter_code
_entity_poly.pdbx_strand_id
1 'polypeptide(L)'
;MSVLIELNVPHVTPYIVGDLSKEEAKEYFEKHVLPYYECKDLEGKFDHVCKITGTRMMIIRMYVKEYKINKGKLKDSEFSVFRLEDDNLSFGLNPVRFQGKPAPLWNKDDFIKVMKAIVEAEDRGYIKEMDLVNEIGVEKVRSLITYDLLHRRPTNNYANDIIDPPNEAILTAMNKPSIRAMECRLYDID
;
A
#
# COMPACT_ATOMS: atom_id res chain seq x y z
N MET A 1 6.94 -22.02 12.09
CA MET A 1 8.38 -22.29 11.89
C MET A 1 8.87 -21.35 10.80
N SER A 2 9.40 -20.20 11.18
CA SER A 2 10.09 -19.29 10.27
C SER A 2 11.49 -19.84 10.01
N VAL A 3 11.77 -20.22 8.76
CA VAL A 3 13.11 -20.64 8.37
C VAL A 3 13.96 -19.37 8.21
N LEU A 4 14.78 -19.09 9.23
CA LEU A 4 15.89 -18.14 9.13
C LEU A 4 16.96 -18.79 8.23
N ILE A 5 17.05 -18.34 6.98
CA ILE A 5 18.21 -18.62 6.15
C ILE A 5 19.27 -17.59 6.52
N GLU A 6 20.17 -17.94 7.45
CA GLU A 6 21.39 -17.18 7.69
C GLU A 6 22.34 -17.36 6.51
N LEU A 7 22.34 -16.39 5.59
CA LEU A 7 23.41 -16.23 4.60
C LEU A 7 24.31 -15.09 5.05
N ASN A 8 25.52 -15.43 5.47
CA ASN A 8 26.60 -14.50 5.77
C ASN A 8 27.14 -13.88 4.46
N VAL A 9 26.53 -12.80 3.98
CA VAL A 9 27.03 -11.99 2.86
C VAL A 9 26.80 -10.51 3.19
N PRO A 10 27.84 -9.65 3.22
CA PRO A 10 27.73 -8.22 3.60
C PRO A 10 26.90 -7.33 2.64
N HIS A 11 26.26 -7.92 1.62
CA HIS A 11 25.63 -7.20 0.51
C HIS A 11 24.18 -7.60 0.25
N VAL A 12 23.62 -8.51 1.05
CA VAL A 12 22.21 -8.92 0.90
C VAL A 12 21.41 -8.29 2.03
N THR A 13 20.77 -7.16 1.73
CA THR A 13 19.70 -6.64 2.58
C THR A 13 18.49 -7.55 2.37
N PRO A 14 18.05 -8.36 3.35
CA PRO A 14 16.85 -9.15 3.21
C PRO A 14 15.67 -8.20 3.06
N TYR A 15 15.04 -8.21 1.89
CA TYR A 15 13.77 -7.54 1.69
C TYR A 15 12.70 -8.49 2.19
N ILE A 16 12.05 -8.14 3.30
CA ILE A 16 10.79 -8.79 3.66
C ILE A 16 9.81 -8.48 2.52
N VAL A 17 9.41 -9.53 1.81
CA VAL A 17 8.40 -9.47 0.75
C VAL A 17 7.04 -9.47 1.45
N GLY A 18 6.59 -8.28 1.87
CA GLY A 18 5.31 -8.12 2.56
C GLY A 18 5.28 -6.95 3.53
N ASP A 19 4.10 -6.75 4.09
CA ASP A 19 3.85 -5.76 5.14
C ASP A 19 4.13 -6.38 6.51
N LEU A 20 4.79 -5.64 7.39
CA LEU A 20 5.07 -6.06 8.76
C LEU A 20 3.83 -5.93 9.63
N SER A 21 3.81 -6.62 10.78
CA SER A 21 2.90 -6.23 11.87
C SER A 21 3.22 -4.80 12.33
N LYS A 22 2.26 -4.14 13.00
CA LYS A 22 2.44 -2.76 13.46
C LYS A 22 3.61 -2.64 14.45
N GLU A 23 3.76 -3.62 15.33
CA GLU A 23 4.80 -3.70 16.34
C GLU A 23 6.19 -3.88 15.70
N GLU A 24 6.32 -4.82 14.76
CA GLU A 24 7.57 -5.05 14.01
C GLU A 24 7.94 -3.82 13.17
N ALA A 25 6.96 -3.18 12.53
CA ALA A 25 7.18 -1.96 11.75
C ALA A 25 7.65 -0.80 12.62
N LYS A 26 7.09 -0.65 13.83
CA LYS A 26 7.52 0.34 14.81
C LYS A 26 8.95 0.09 15.25
N GLU A 27 9.28 -1.17 15.57
CA GLU A 27 10.64 -1.54 15.95
C GLU A 27 11.62 -1.28 14.81
N TYR A 28 11.28 -1.66 13.58
CA TYR A 28 12.07 -1.39 12.39
C TYR A 28 12.31 0.12 12.21
N PHE A 29 11.27 0.93 12.32
CA PHE A 29 11.35 2.38 12.19
C PHE A 29 12.28 2.99 13.25
N GLU A 30 11.99 2.76 14.53
CA GLU A 30 12.70 3.40 15.65
C GLU A 30 14.14 2.90 15.79
N LYS A 31 14.38 1.59 15.64
CA LYS A 31 15.70 0.99 15.93
C LYS A 31 16.61 0.87 14.72
N HIS A 32 16.07 0.89 13.50
CA HIS A 32 16.87 0.69 12.29
C HIS A 32 16.82 1.87 11.33
N VAL A 33 15.63 2.38 10.97
CA VAL A 33 15.50 3.44 9.96
C VAL A 33 15.97 4.79 10.49
N LEU A 34 15.48 5.22 11.67
CA LEU A 34 15.84 6.52 12.23
C LEU A 34 17.34 6.65 12.53
N PRO A 35 18.03 5.66 13.14
CA PRO A 35 19.47 5.73 13.37
C PRO A 35 20.27 5.77 12.07
N TYR A 36 19.85 5.00 11.05
CA TYR A 36 20.54 4.96 9.76
C TYR A 36 20.53 6.31 9.02
N TYR A 37 19.43 7.05 9.09
CA TYR A 37 19.30 8.38 8.46
C TYR A 37 19.60 9.54 9.42
N GLU A 38 19.97 9.26 10.66
CA GLU A 38 20.18 10.24 11.74
C GLU A 38 19.00 11.24 11.83
N CYS A 39 17.77 10.70 11.88
CA CYS A 39 16.54 11.48 11.81
C CYS A 39 15.82 11.51 13.17
N LYS A 40 16.41 12.21 14.14
CA LYS A 40 15.87 12.29 15.51
C LYS A 40 14.52 12.99 15.61
N ASP A 41 14.20 13.88 14.67
CA ASP A 41 12.95 14.65 14.67
C ASP A 41 11.69 13.76 14.56
N LEU A 42 11.86 12.51 14.10
CA LEU A 42 10.80 11.53 13.93
C LEU A 42 10.74 10.48 15.07
N GLU A 43 11.63 10.55 16.06
CA GLU A 43 11.62 9.62 17.21
C GLU A 43 10.27 9.67 17.94
N GLY A 44 9.70 8.49 18.19
CA GLY A 44 8.40 8.35 18.84
C GLY A 44 7.20 8.78 17.98
N LYS A 45 7.40 9.14 16.70
CA LYS A 45 6.34 9.58 15.77
C LYS A 45 5.90 8.49 14.80
N PHE A 46 6.17 7.22 15.10
CA PHE A 46 5.81 6.11 14.23
C PHE A 46 4.34 6.11 13.83
N ASP A 47 3.39 6.36 14.75
CA ASP A 47 1.96 6.36 14.42
C ASP A 47 1.59 7.41 13.35
N HIS A 48 2.27 8.56 13.34
CA HIS A 48 2.07 9.56 12.30
C HIS A 48 2.64 9.09 10.95
N VAL A 49 3.87 8.56 10.94
CA VAL A 49 4.52 8.03 9.73
C VAL A 49 3.76 6.83 9.16
N CYS A 50 3.26 5.96 10.03
CA CYS A 50 2.51 4.75 9.66
C CYS A 50 1.17 5.06 8.98
N LYS A 51 0.54 6.21 9.28
CA LYS A 51 -0.69 6.64 8.57
C LYS A 51 -0.43 6.90 7.08
N ILE A 52 0.79 7.32 6.73
CA ILE A 52 1.17 7.66 5.36
C ILE A 52 1.79 6.44 4.68
N THR A 53 2.70 5.76 5.36
CA THR A 53 3.57 4.73 4.77
C THR A 53 3.05 3.31 4.93
N GLY A 54 2.15 3.08 5.89
CA GLY A 54 1.78 1.74 6.33
C GLY A 54 2.92 1.06 7.07
N THR A 55 2.98 -0.26 6.99
CA THR A 55 3.98 -1.08 7.68
C THR A 55 5.05 -1.66 6.75
N ARG A 56 5.04 -1.29 5.46
CA ARG A 56 6.01 -1.77 4.48
C ARG A 56 7.38 -1.13 4.72
N MET A 57 8.38 -1.96 5.05
CA MET A 57 9.75 -1.50 5.34
C MET A 57 10.30 -0.54 4.28
N MET A 58 10.11 -0.88 3.00
CA MET A 58 10.64 -0.07 1.90
C MET A 58 9.98 1.32 1.84
N ILE A 59 8.67 1.41 2.06
CA ILE A 59 7.95 2.69 2.01
C ILE A 59 8.34 3.55 3.22
N ILE A 60 8.40 2.96 4.42
CA ILE A 60 8.88 3.64 5.64
C ILE A 60 10.28 4.23 5.40
N ARG A 61 11.20 3.41 4.87
CA ARG A 61 12.58 3.83 4.60
C ARG A 61 12.66 4.96 3.56
N MET A 62 11.85 4.90 2.50
CA MET A 62 11.77 5.98 1.51
C MET A 62 11.26 7.29 2.13
N TYR A 63 10.20 7.21 2.94
CA TYR A 63 9.65 8.39 3.60
C TYR A 63 10.68 9.08 4.49
N VAL A 64 11.37 8.33 5.37
CA VAL A 64 12.41 8.92 6.25
C VAL A 64 13.57 9.51 5.44
N LYS A 65 14.00 8.83 4.37
CA LYS A 65 15.04 9.33 3.47
C LYS A 65 14.63 10.67 2.85
N GLU A 66 13.42 10.76 2.29
CA GLU A 66 12.91 11.97 1.64
C GLU A 66 12.65 13.09 2.65
N TYR A 67 12.13 12.75 3.83
CA TYR A 67 11.96 13.69 4.94
C TYR A 67 13.30 14.33 5.34
N LYS A 68 14.36 13.51 5.47
CA LYS A 68 15.71 13.98 5.77
C LYS A 68 16.27 14.87 4.65
N ILE A 69 16.14 14.45 3.40
CA ILE A 69 16.58 15.23 2.22
C ILE A 69 15.86 16.59 2.17
N ASN A 70 14.56 16.61 2.50
CA ASN A 70 13.74 17.82 2.57
C ASN A 70 13.95 18.62 3.87
N LYS A 71 14.94 18.28 4.71
CA LYS A 71 15.26 18.98 5.98
C LYS A 71 14.03 19.07 6.91
N GLY A 72 13.25 18.00 6.95
CA GLY A 72 12.08 17.85 7.82
C GLY A 72 10.84 18.62 7.40
N LYS A 73 10.79 19.13 6.16
CA LYS A 73 9.65 19.89 5.62
C LYS A 73 8.84 19.14 4.56
N LEU A 74 9.06 17.82 4.44
CA LEU A 74 8.33 16.98 3.50
C LEU A 74 6.83 16.99 3.84
N LYS A 75 6.01 17.42 2.89
CA LYS A 75 4.55 17.24 2.97
C LYS A 75 4.18 15.84 2.50
N ASP A 76 3.12 15.28 3.04
CA ASP A 76 2.67 13.94 2.67
C ASP A 76 2.32 13.83 1.17
N SER A 77 1.75 14.88 0.58
CA SER A 77 1.48 14.94 -0.87
C SER A 77 2.73 15.14 -1.75
N GLU A 78 3.87 15.44 -1.14
CA GLU A 78 5.16 15.55 -1.82
C GLU A 78 5.98 14.26 -1.72
N PHE A 79 5.55 13.30 -0.89
CA PHE A 79 6.19 12.00 -0.78
C PHE A 79 6.10 11.25 -2.12
N SER A 80 7.24 10.75 -2.61
CA SER A 80 7.35 10.19 -3.96
C SER A 80 6.42 9.00 -4.20
N VAL A 81 6.27 8.13 -3.20
CA VAL A 81 5.36 6.96 -3.31
C VAL A 81 3.92 7.43 -3.37
N PHE A 82 3.52 8.41 -2.56
CA PHE A 82 2.17 8.99 -2.65
C PHE A 82 1.89 9.53 -4.05
N ARG A 83 2.82 10.31 -4.63
CA ARG A 83 2.64 10.87 -5.98
C ARG A 83 2.53 9.80 -7.05
N LEU A 84 3.36 8.77 -6.96
CA LEU A 84 3.30 7.63 -7.89
C LEU A 84 1.94 6.94 -7.84
N GLU A 85 1.43 6.70 -6.64
CA GLU A 85 0.10 6.10 -6.48
C GLU A 85 -1.01 7.01 -6.99
N ASP A 86 -0.94 8.31 -6.73
CA ASP A 86 -1.90 9.29 -7.22
C ASP A 86 -1.94 9.38 -8.77
N ASP A 87 -0.77 9.31 -9.41
CA ASP A 87 -0.64 9.19 -10.86
C ASP A 87 -1.29 7.88 -11.36
N ASN A 88 -1.05 6.76 -10.67
CA ASN A 88 -1.67 5.47 -11.01
C ASN A 88 -3.20 5.50 -10.92
N LEU A 89 -3.76 6.14 -9.88
CA LEU A 89 -5.20 6.31 -9.73
C LEU A 89 -5.81 7.14 -10.86
N SER A 90 -5.06 8.07 -11.45
CA SER A 90 -5.52 8.84 -12.61
C SER A 90 -5.80 7.94 -13.81
N PHE A 91 -5.03 6.87 -14.00
CA PHE A 91 -5.29 5.85 -15.02
C PHE A 91 -6.45 4.91 -14.63
N GLY A 92 -6.71 4.72 -13.34
CA GLY A 92 -7.92 4.02 -12.88
C GLY A 92 -9.20 4.82 -13.17
N LEU A 93 -9.17 6.14 -12.94
CA LEU A 93 -10.30 7.04 -13.20
C LEU A 93 -10.54 7.29 -14.69
N ASN A 94 -9.47 7.29 -15.49
CA ASN A 94 -9.52 7.45 -16.94
C ASN A 94 -8.80 6.26 -17.59
N PRO A 95 -9.47 5.09 -17.70
CA PRO A 95 -8.85 3.86 -18.18
C PRO A 95 -8.25 4.01 -19.57
N VAL A 96 -6.93 3.84 -19.67
CA VAL A 96 -6.19 3.83 -20.93
C VAL A 96 -5.57 2.45 -21.16
N ARG A 97 -5.49 2.04 -22.43
CA ARG A 97 -4.78 0.82 -22.81
C ARG A 97 -3.27 1.02 -22.70
N PHE A 98 -2.59 0.18 -21.93
CA PHE A 98 -1.13 0.13 -21.91
C PHE A 98 -0.63 -0.97 -22.85
N GLN A 99 0.53 -0.72 -23.47
CA GLN A 99 1.19 -1.73 -24.30
C GLN A 99 1.56 -2.94 -23.43
N GLY A 100 1.24 -4.14 -23.91
CA GLY A 100 1.48 -5.38 -23.16
C GLY A 100 0.41 -5.76 -22.13
N LYS A 101 -0.60 -4.90 -21.88
CA LYS A 101 -1.78 -5.25 -21.06
C LYS A 101 -3.06 -5.40 -21.92
N PRO A 102 -4.02 -6.26 -21.53
CA PRO A 102 -5.36 -6.29 -22.12
C PRO A 102 -6.04 -4.93 -22.00
N ALA A 103 -7.10 -4.69 -22.79
CA ALA A 103 -7.89 -3.47 -22.61
C ALA A 103 -8.52 -3.44 -21.20
N PRO A 104 -8.55 -2.27 -20.53
CA PRO A 104 -9.29 -2.09 -19.28
C PRO A 104 -10.77 -2.47 -19.49
N LEU A 105 -11.34 -3.22 -18.55
CA LEU A 105 -12.75 -3.62 -18.59
C LEU A 105 -13.63 -2.84 -17.59
N TRP A 106 -13.01 -2.05 -16.72
CA TRP A 106 -13.72 -1.16 -15.80
C TRP A 106 -13.92 0.22 -16.43
N ASN A 107 -14.92 0.95 -15.94
CA ASN A 107 -15.11 2.37 -16.25
C ASN A 107 -14.85 3.24 -14.99
N LYS A 108 -14.91 4.57 -15.15
CA LYS A 108 -14.68 5.52 -14.05
C LYS A 108 -15.55 5.21 -12.82
N ASP A 109 -16.83 4.94 -13.00
CA ASP A 109 -17.78 4.70 -11.90
C ASP A 109 -17.47 3.38 -11.17
N ASP A 110 -17.09 2.33 -11.91
CA ASP A 110 -16.61 1.07 -11.32
C ASP A 110 -15.38 1.33 -10.43
N PHE A 111 -14.44 2.17 -10.89
CA PHE A 111 -13.25 2.48 -10.11
C PHE A 111 -13.55 3.36 -8.88
N ILE A 112 -14.49 4.30 -8.99
CA ILE A 112 -14.95 5.09 -7.83
C ILE A 112 -15.52 4.17 -6.75
N LYS A 113 -16.33 3.16 -7.11
CA LYS A 113 -16.84 2.16 -6.15
C LYS A 113 -15.71 1.41 -5.46
N VAL A 114 -14.70 1.00 -6.22
CA VAL A 114 -13.51 0.32 -5.67
C VAL A 114 -12.78 1.22 -4.67
N MET A 115 -12.53 2.49 -5.01
CA MET A 115 -11.88 3.43 -4.10
C MET A 115 -12.68 3.61 -2.81
N LYS A 116 -14.01 3.78 -2.90
CA LYS A 116 -14.89 3.90 -1.74
C LYS A 116 -14.81 2.65 -0.86
N ALA A 117 -14.95 1.46 -1.45
CA ALA A 117 -14.87 0.20 -0.72
C ALA A 117 -13.52 0.00 0.00
N ILE A 118 -12.40 0.39 -0.63
CA ILE A 118 -11.07 0.30 -0.02
C ILE A 118 -10.90 1.30 1.13
N VAL A 119 -11.33 2.54 0.96
CA VAL A 119 -11.23 3.58 2.00
C VAL A 119 -12.11 3.25 3.20
N GLU A 120 -13.35 2.83 2.97
CA GLU A 120 -14.28 2.40 4.04
C GLU A 120 -13.77 1.17 4.79
N ALA A 121 -12.98 0.32 4.14
CA ALA A 121 -12.40 -0.87 4.74
C ALA A 121 -11.02 -0.66 5.38
N GLU A 122 -10.51 0.58 5.46
CA GLU A 122 -9.15 0.85 5.95
C GLU A 122 -8.86 0.21 7.30
N ASP A 123 -9.75 0.39 8.28
CA ASP A 123 -9.57 -0.14 9.64
C ASP A 123 -9.51 -1.66 9.67
N ARG A 124 -10.21 -2.31 8.73
CA ARG A 124 -10.19 -3.76 8.54
C ARG A 124 -8.97 -4.21 7.74
N GLY A 125 -8.44 -3.34 6.88
CA GLY A 125 -7.28 -3.59 6.02
C GLY A 125 -7.58 -4.34 4.72
N TYR A 126 -8.83 -4.79 4.48
CA TYR A 126 -9.19 -5.54 3.28
C TYR A 126 -10.68 -5.51 2.94
N ILE A 127 -10.98 -5.80 1.67
CA ILE A 127 -12.33 -6.16 1.19
C ILE A 127 -12.33 -7.61 0.71
N LYS A 128 -13.50 -8.27 0.76
CA LYS A 128 -13.64 -9.62 0.22
C LYS A 128 -13.71 -9.56 -1.30
N GLU A 129 -13.01 -10.46 -2.00
CA GLU A 129 -13.04 -10.48 -3.46
C GLU A 129 -14.46 -10.71 -4.00
N MET A 130 -15.20 -11.64 -3.40
CA MET A 130 -16.55 -11.98 -3.86
C MET A 130 -17.57 -10.85 -3.69
N ASP A 131 -17.42 -10.02 -2.66
CA ASP A 131 -18.29 -8.86 -2.46
C ASP A 131 -18.11 -7.84 -3.59
N LEU A 132 -16.85 -7.54 -3.94
CA LEU A 132 -16.56 -6.65 -5.07
C LEU A 132 -16.95 -7.26 -6.41
N VAL A 133 -16.75 -8.57 -6.60
CA VAL A 133 -17.21 -9.28 -7.80
C VAL A 133 -18.71 -9.18 -7.98
N ASN A 134 -19.49 -9.29 -6.90
CA ASN A 134 -20.94 -9.12 -6.94
C ASN A 134 -21.34 -7.68 -7.29
N GLU A 135 -20.52 -6.69 -6.93
CA GLU A 135 -20.82 -5.28 -7.14
C GLU A 135 -20.49 -4.78 -8.56
N ILE A 136 -19.32 -5.14 -9.09
CA ILE A 136 -18.83 -4.62 -10.38
C ILE A 136 -18.60 -5.70 -11.45
N GLY A 137 -18.68 -6.97 -11.09
CA GLY A 137 -18.48 -8.10 -11.99
C GLY A 137 -17.04 -8.62 -12.05
N VAL A 138 -16.91 -9.94 -12.22
CA VAL A 138 -15.62 -10.66 -12.15
C VAL A 138 -14.58 -10.18 -13.14
N GLU A 139 -14.96 -9.91 -14.38
CA GLU A 139 -14.02 -9.49 -15.43
C GLU A 139 -13.44 -8.09 -15.14
N LYS A 140 -14.22 -7.21 -14.49
CA LYS A 140 -13.74 -5.88 -14.07
C LYS A 140 -12.76 -5.99 -12.92
N VAL A 141 -13.08 -6.80 -11.90
CA VAL A 141 -12.18 -7.07 -10.77
C VAL A 141 -10.84 -7.64 -11.26
N ARG A 142 -10.87 -8.64 -12.15
CA ARG A 142 -9.66 -9.21 -12.76
C ARG A 142 -8.86 -8.19 -13.56
N SER A 143 -9.55 -7.31 -14.28
CA SER A 143 -8.91 -6.24 -15.04
C SER A 143 -8.19 -5.24 -14.13
N LEU A 144 -8.82 -4.83 -13.02
CA LEU A 144 -8.21 -3.95 -12.01
C LEU A 144 -6.97 -4.57 -11.35
N ILE A 145 -7.01 -5.88 -11.05
CA ILE A 145 -5.85 -6.62 -10.54
C ILE A 145 -4.73 -6.66 -11.59
N THR A 146 -5.07 -6.94 -12.85
CA THR A 146 -4.10 -6.96 -13.97
C THR A 146 -3.39 -5.61 -14.15
N TYR A 147 -4.06 -4.53 -13.78
CA TYR A 147 -3.56 -3.17 -13.87
C TYR A 147 -2.84 -2.68 -12.61
N ASP A 148 -2.65 -3.56 -11.61
CA ASP A 148 -2.00 -3.21 -10.35
C ASP A 148 -2.73 -2.08 -9.61
N LEU A 149 -4.06 -1.97 -9.79
CA LEU A 149 -4.92 -1.05 -9.05
C LEU A 149 -5.52 -1.70 -7.80
N LEU A 150 -5.49 -3.04 -7.76
CA LEU A 150 -5.88 -3.86 -6.62
C LEU A 150 -4.86 -4.97 -6.43
N HIS A 151 -4.50 -5.23 -5.17
CA HIS A 151 -3.66 -6.36 -4.82
C HIS A 151 -4.53 -7.52 -4.31
N ARG A 152 -4.48 -8.65 -5.02
CA ARG A 152 -5.20 -9.87 -4.64
C ARG A 152 -4.33 -10.73 -3.72
N ARG A 153 -4.84 -11.03 -2.53
CA ARG A 153 -4.23 -11.96 -1.58
C ARG A 153 -5.08 -13.24 -1.53
N PRO A 154 -4.66 -14.35 -2.16
CA PRO A 154 -5.49 -15.54 -2.33
C PRO A 154 -5.64 -16.37 -1.04
N THR A 155 -4.74 -16.18 -0.07
CA THR A 155 -4.69 -16.94 1.19
C THR A 155 -4.25 -16.02 2.31
N ASN A 156 -4.65 -16.33 3.54
CA ASN A 156 -4.23 -15.57 4.73
C ASN A 156 -2.82 -15.92 5.25
N ASN A 157 -2.14 -16.91 4.68
CA ASN A 157 -0.79 -17.35 5.09
C ASN A 157 0.30 -16.25 5.07
N TYR A 158 0.06 -15.14 4.36
CA TYR A 158 1.02 -14.05 4.17
C TYR A 158 0.40 -12.68 4.50
N ALA A 159 -0.61 -12.64 5.38
CA ALA A 159 -1.33 -11.42 5.76
C ALA A 159 -1.09 -11.05 7.23
N ASN A 160 0.17 -11.02 7.66
CA ASN A 160 0.56 -10.73 9.05
C ASN A 160 0.27 -9.28 9.48
N ASP A 161 0.05 -8.41 8.50
CA ASP A 161 -0.35 -7.01 8.65
C ASP A 161 -1.85 -6.82 8.91
N ILE A 162 -2.65 -7.89 8.76
CA ILE A 162 -4.11 -7.86 8.94
C ILE A 162 -4.46 -8.63 10.21
N ILE A 163 -5.36 -8.06 11.02
CA ILE A 163 -5.89 -8.72 12.21
C ILE A 163 -6.96 -9.73 11.78
N ASP A 164 -6.77 -10.99 12.18
CA ASP A 164 -7.69 -12.12 11.92
C ASP A 164 -8.20 -12.22 10.45
N PRO A 165 -7.30 -12.29 9.45
CA PRO A 165 -7.68 -12.37 8.04
C PRO A 165 -8.48 -13.65 7.74
N PRO A 166 -9.55 -13.55 6.94
CA PRO A 166 -10.41 -14.69 6.64
C PRO A 166 -9.66 -15.71 5.77
N ASN A 167 -10.06 -16.98 5.85
CA ASN A 167 -9.52 -18.04 5.00
C ASN A 167 -10.20 -18.04 3.61
N GLU A 168 -10.18 -16.89 2.94
CA GLU A 168 -10.70 -16.69 1.59
C GLU A 168 -9.89 -15.60 0.87
N ALA A 169 -10.13 -15.44 -0.43
CA ALA A 169 -9.42 -14.42 -1.20
C ALA A 169 -9.92 -13.01 -0.83
N ILE A 170 -8.96 -12.15 -0.51
CA ILE A 170 -9.20 -10.75 -0.16
C ILE A 170 -8.48 -9.83 -1.14
N LEU A 171 -8.96 -8.60 -1.21
CA LEU A 171 -8.36 -7.53 -2.00
C LEU A 171 -7.91 -6.41 -1.06
N THR A 172 -6.74 -5.87 -1.33
CA THR A 172 -6.19 -4.69 -0.65
C THR A 172 -5.79 -3.65 -1.68
N ALA A 173 -5.56 -2.42 -1.23
CA ALA A 173 -4.78 -1.47 -2.01
C ALA A 173 -3.35 -2.01 -2.22
N MET A 174 -2.61 -1.43 -3.17
CA MET A 174 -1.22 -1.81 -3.42
C MET A 174 -0.31 -1.48 -2.22
N ASN A 175 -0.60 -0.36 -1.55
CA ASN A 175 0.06 0.09 -0.34
C ASN A 175 -0.76 1.19 0.36
N LYS A 176 -0.30 1.63 1.54
CA LYS A 176 -0.96 2.68 2.33
C LYS A 176 -1.00 4.05 1.62
N PRO A 177 0.07 4.51 0.92
CA PRO A 177 -0.03 5.69 0.08
C PRO A 177 -1.14 5.64 -0.97
N SER A 178 -1.44 4.48 -1.56
CA SER A 178 -2.58 4.34 -2.48
C SER A 178 -3.91 4.67 -1.79
N ILE A 179 -4.12 4.21 -0.54
CA ILE A 179 -5.36 4.52 0.20
C ILE A 179 -5.47 6.02 0.47
N ARG A 180 -4.38 6.67 0.88
CA ARG A 180 -4.35 8.14 1.08
C ARG A 180 -4.67 8.88 -0.21
N ALA A 181 -4.13 8.43 -1.34
CA ALA A 181 -4.41 9.03 -2.64
C ALA A 181 -5.89 8.83 -3.04
N MET A 182 -6.47 7.65 -2.77
CA MET A 182 -7.90 7.39 -3.00
C MET A 182 -8.78 8.34 -2.18
N GLU A 183 -8.46 8.58 -0.91
CA GLU A 183 -9.17 9.55 -0.06
C GLU A 183 -9.17 10.96 -0.66
N CYS A 184 -7.99 11.44 -1.08
CA CYS A 184 -7.87 12.76 -1.71
C CYS A 184 -8.70 12.85 -3.00
N ARG A 185 -8.62 11.84 -3.87
CA ARG A 185 -9.36 11.83 -5.14
C ARG A 185 -10.87 11.73 -4.94
N LEU A 186 -11.33 10.98 -3.95
CA LEU A 186 -12.75 10.90 -3.62
C LEU A 186 -13.27 12.26 -3.13
N TYR A 187 -12.51 12.95 -2.29
CA TYR A 187 -12.85 14.30 -1.83
C TYR A 187 -12.96 15.31 -2.98
N ASP A 188 -12.14 15.17 -4.03
CA ASP A 188 -12.18 16.06 -5.21
C ASP A 188 -13.32 15.73 -6.20
N ILE A 189 -13.93 14.54 -6.09
CA ILE A 189 -15.00 14.06 -6.98
C ILE A 189 -16.38 14.37 -6.42
N ASP A 190 -16.54 14.31 -5.09
CA ASP A 190 -17.79 14.62 -4.37
C ASP A 190 -18.09 16.15 -4.36
#